data_AF-A0A0R2FJC1-F1
#
_entry.id   AF-A0A0R2FJC1-F1
#
_cell.length_a   1.000
_cell.length_b   1.000
_cell.length_c   1.000
_cell.angle_alpha   90.00
_cell.angle_beta   90.00
_cell.angle_gamma   90.00
#
_symmetry.space_group_name_H-M   'P 1'
#
loop_
_entity.id
_entity.type
_entity.pdbx_description
1 polymer ?
#
loop_
_entity_poly.entity_id
_entity_poly.type
_entity_poly.pdbx_seq_one_letter_code
_entity_poly.pdbx_strand_id
1 'polypeptide(L)'
;MIAWWQIAILTLYAGYQILDELQIYSAMSSPVFAGLVTGLVMGDMRAGLLIGASMQLTVLGVGTFGGASRIDANSGTILATAFSISSGMKPAAAVAAIAVPVASIMIQTDILARFANTFFAHKIDKMVDEYNYKGIERYFLAGALPWALSRMIPVGLALAFGGGFVANLARVLNTSWKWLGDGLATAGAVLPAVGFAILLHYLPVKKHFAYLILGFTVTMLFSTVFGNIQTLGTAMAGVAKTFTTSFNGLSMLAIALIGFAFAAIAYQQSTSTSGSGSSGSGTSDKKPAADEKGEIEDDEL
;
A
#
# COMPACT_ATOMS: atom_id res chain seq x y z
N MET A 1 23.37 -19.82 13.05
CA MET A 1 23.38 -19.80 11.56
C MET A 1 22.02 -20.30 11.10
N ILE A 2 21.43 -19.67 10.08
CA ILE A 2 20.10 -20.04 9.58
C ILE A 2 20.23 -21.32 8.75
N ALA A 3 19.43 -22.33 9.02
CA ALA A 3 19.48 -23.59 8.30
C ALA A 3 18.88 -23.46 6.89
N TRP A 4 19.37 -24.25 5.93
CA TRP A 4 18.92 -24.18 4.54
C TRP A 4 17.41 -24.42 4.38
N TRP A 5 16.82 -25.29 5.21
CA TRP A 5 15.39 -25.55 5.19
C TRP A 5 14.58 -24.36 5.72
N GLN A 6 15.10 -23.62 6.72
CA GLN A 6 14.47 -22.39 7.21
C GLN A 6 14.48 -21.32 6.11
N ILE A 7 15.60 -21.19 5.39
CA ILE A 7 15.72 -20.27 4.25
C ILE A 7 14.68 -20.61 3.18
N ALA A 8 14.55 -21.89 2.81
CA ALA A 8 13.58 -22.33 1.80
C ALA A 8 12.14 -22.01 2.22
N ILE A 9 11.76 -22.34 3.46
CA ILE A 9 10.40 -22.10 3.97
C ILE A 9 10.10 -20.60 4.02
N LEU A 10 10.99 -19.79 4.58
CA LEU A 10 10.78 -18.34 4.71
C LEU A 10 10.74 -17.64 3.34
N THR A 11 11.53 -18.13 2.38
CA THR A 11 11.51 -17.63 1.00
C THR A 11 10.18 -17.92 0.32
N LEU A 12 9.71 -19.17 0.39
CA LEU A 12 8.41 -19.56 -0.17
C LEU A 12 7.27 -18.79 0.51
N TYR A 13 7.34 -18.63 1.83
CA TYR A 13 6.36 -17.88 2.59
C TYR A 13 6.33 -16.39 2.18
N ALA A 14 7.48 -15.74 1.95
CA ALA A 14 7.53 -14.36 1.45
C ALA A 14 6.86 -14.22 0.06
N GLY A 15 7.00 -15.22 -0.82
CA GLY A 15 6.30 -15.26 -2.10
C GLY A 15 4.79 -15.49 -1.96
N TYR A 16 4.38 -16.33 -1.02
CA TYR A 16 2.97 -16.57 -0.74
C TYR A 16 2.28 -15.33 -0.14
N GLN A 17 2.96 -14.59 0.74
CA GLN A 17 2.38 -13.41 1.40
C GLN A 17 1.88 -12.36 0.43
N ILE A 18 2.64 -12.05 -0.62
CA ILE A 18 2.22 -11.05 -1.61
C ILE A 18 1.05 -11.56 -2.46
N LEU A 19 0.95 -12.87 -2.69
CA LEU A 19 -0.20 -13.46 -3.38
C LEU A 19 -1.45 -13.46 -2.50
N ASP A 20 -1.30 -13.76 -1.21
CA ASP A 20 -2.37 -13.64 -0.23
C ASP A 20 -2.86 -12.19 -0.13
N GLU A 21 -1.96 -11.21 -0.13
CA GLU A 21 -2.30 -9.78 -0.11
C GLU A 21 -3.09 -9.33 -1.34
N LEU A 22 -2.88 -9.95 -2.50
CA LEU A 22 -3.52 -9.53 -3.75
C LEU A 22 -4.78 -10.33 -4.11
N GLN A 23 -4.92 -11.57 -3.62
CA GLN A 23 -5.98 -12.49 -4.07
C GLN A 23 -6.90 -12.94 -2.94
N ILE A 24 -6.34 -13.57 -1.90
CA ILE A 24 -7.13 -14.37 -0.95
C ILE A 24 -7.49 -13.56 0.30
N TYR A 25 -6.67 -12.58 0.68
CA TYR A 25 -6.83 -11.74 1.88
C TYR A 25 -7.06 -12.57 3.15
N SER A 26 -6.32 -13.66 3.34
CA SER A 26 -6.45 -14.58 4.49
C SER A 26 -5.89 -14.02 5.80
N ALA A 27 -5.49 -12.74 5.83
CA ALA A 27 -4.73 -12.07 6.88
C ALA A 27 -3.30 -12.62 7.13
N MET A 28 -2.85 -13.58 6.32
CA MET A 28 -1.48 -14.13 6.38
C MET A 28 -0.44 -13.15 5.82
N SER A 29 -0.90 -12.15 5.07
CA SER A 29 -0.17 -10.97 4.58
C SER A 29 -0.05 -9.82 5.59
N SER A 30 -0.12 -10.12 6.90
CA SER A 30 0.11 -9.12 7.95
C SER A 30 1.49 -9.24 8.59
N PRO A 31 2.17 -8.13 8.94
CA PRO A 31 3.43 -8.16 9.67
C PRO A 31 3.40 -9.00 10.95
N VAL A 32 2.30 -8.98 11.70
CA VAL A 32 2.16 -9.82 12.91
C VAL A 32 2.22 -11.30 12.55
N PHE A 33 1.51 -11.71 11.50
CA PHE A 33 1.51 -13.09 11.04
C PHE A 33 2.88 -13.48 10.43
N ALA A 34 3.53 -12.54 9.74
CA ALA A 34 4.90 -12.71 9.24
C ALA A 34 5.89 -13.01 10.38
N GLY A 35 5.78 -12.25 11.47
CA GLY A 35 6.57 -12.43 12.68
C GLY A 35 6.25 -13.76 13.40
N LEU A 36 4.98 -14.16 13.43
CA LEU A 36 4.54 -15.44 13.98
C LEU A 36 5.16 -16.63 13.21
N VAL A 37 4.99 -16.68 11.89
CA VAL A 37 5.52 -17.77 11.04
C VAL A 37 7.04 -17.81 11.12
N THR A 38 7.70 -16.65 11.04
CA THR A 38 9.16 -16.59 11.10
C THR A 38 9.69 -16.97 12.48
N GLY A 39 9.05 -16.52 13.55
CA GLY A 39 9.40 -16.89 14.92
C GLY A 39 9.24 -18.40 15.18
N LEU A 40 8.18 -19.01 14.62
CA LEU A 40 7.97 -20.46 14.69
C LEU A 40 9.09 -21.23 13.97
N VAL A 41 9.44 -20.83 12.74
CA VAL A 41 10.50 -21.47 11.94
C VAL A 41 11.88 -21.30 12.59
N MET A 42 12.13 -20.15 13.22
CA MET A 42 13.41 -19.82 13.85
C MET A 42 13.53 -20.31 15.30
N GLY A 43 12.44 -20.74 15.93
CA GLY A 43 12.42 -21.32 17.28
C GLY A 43 12.17 -20.33 18.43
N ASP A 44 11.92 -19.05 18.15
CA ASP A 44 11.52 -18.05 19.16
C ASP A 44 10.30 -17.25 18.69
N MET A 45 9.13 -17.73 19.09
CA MET A 45 7.85 -17.12 18.77
C MET A 45 7.62 -15.79 19.50
N ARG A 46 8.19 -15.59 20.70
CA ARG A 46 8.01 -14.34 21.45
C ARG A 46 8.75 -13.20 20.78
N ALA A 47 10.00 -13.43 20.38
CA ALA A 47 10.75 -12.47 19.61
C ALA A 47 10.05 -12.15 18.28
N GLY A 48 9.58 -13.17 17.55
CA GLY A 48 8.87 -12.98 16.29
C GLY A 48 7.58 -12.16 16.41
N LEU A 49 6.73 -12.46 17.40
CA LEU A 49 5.49 -11.71 17.64
C LEU A 49 5.76 -10.26 18.05
N LEU A 50 6.79 -10.00 18.86
CA LEU A 50 7.15 -8.63 19.26
C LEU A 50 7.63 -7.80 18.06
N ILE A 51 8.45 -8.38 17.18
CA ILE A 51 8.93 -7.71 15.96
C ILE A 51 7.76 -7.47 15.01
N GLY A 52 6.91 -8.49 14.79
CA GLY A 52 5.73 -8.38 13.93
C GLY A 52 4.72 -7.35 14.43
N ALA A 53 4.43 -7.30 15.73
CA ALA A 53 3.58 -6.28 16.33
C ALA A 53 4.16 -4.87 16.17
N SER A 54 5.46 -4.71 16.38
CA SER A 54 6.14 -3.41 16.22
C SER A 54 6.11 -2.94 14.76
N MET A 55 6.31 -3.85 13.81
CA MET A 55 6.23 -3.54 12.38
C MET A 55 4.79 -3.25 11.94
N GLN A 56 3.81 -3.98 12.49
CA GLN A 56 2.40 -3.67 12.26
C GLN A 56 2.10 -2.23 12.67
N LEU A 57 2.47 -1.83 13.88
CA LEU A 57 2.27 -0.46 14.38
C LEU A 57 2.96 0.59 13.49
N THR A 58 4.14 0.28 12.97
CA THR A 58 4.90 1.16 12.08
C THR A 58 4.19 1.41 10.75
N VAL A 59 3.38 0.45 10.31
CA VAL A 59 2.73 0.44 8.99
C VAL A 59 1.23 0.78 9.12
N LEU A 60 0.73 0.96 10.36
CA LEU A 60 -0.61 1.49 10.59
C LEU A 60 -0.72 2.90 9.97
N GLY A 61 -1.59 3.03 8.97
CA GLY A 61 -1.72 4.26 8.18
C GLY A 61 -0.92 4.28 6.88
N VAL A 62 -0.18 3.20 6.59
CA VAL A 62 0.59 3.05 5.37
C VAL A 62 -0.11 2.10 4.38
N GLY A 63 -0.88 2.62 3.40
CA GLY A 63 -1.65 1.79 2.43
C GLY A 63 -1.50 2.19 0.95
N THR A 64 -1.61 1.26 -0.01
CA THR A 64 -1.39 1.59 -1.44
C THR A 64 -2.56 2.40 -2.00
N PHE A 65 -2.31 3.57 -2.62
CA PHE A 65 -3.37 4.38 -3.25
C PHE A 65 -3.02 4.65 -4.71
N GLY A 66 -3.99 4.46 -5.61
CA GLY A 66 -3.81 4.72 -7.04
C GLY A 66 -2.67 3.90 -7.68
N GLY A 67 -2.33 2.73 -7.15
CA GLY A 67 -1.20 1.93 -7.65
C GLY A 67 0.17 2.34 -7.10
N ALA A 68 0.23 3.27 -6.14
CA ALA A 68 1.47 3.60 -5.42
C ALA A 68 1.96 2.42 -4.59
N SER A 69 3.25 2.11 -4.74
CA SER A 69 3.95 1.18 -3.86
C SER A 69 4.07 1.76 -2.45
N ARG A 70 4.00 0.87 -1.46
CA ARG A 70 4.24 1.19 -0.04
C ARG A 70 5.40 0.36 0.47
N ILE A 71 5.88 0.70 1.66
CA ILE A 71 6.90 -0.09 2.35
C ILE A 71 6.43 -1.54 2.49
N ASP A 72 7.30 -2.49 2.17
CA ASP A 72 7.01 -3.91 2.32
C ASP A 72 7.35 -4.37 3.74
N ALA A 73 6.38 -4.17 4.62
CA ALA A 73 6.48 -4.50 6.04
C ALA A 73 6.62 -6.00 6.29
N ASN A 74 6.04 -6.82 5.42
CA ASN A 74 6.00 -8.28 5.56
C ASN A 74 7.40 -8.87 5.39
N SER A 75 8.06 -8.58 4.26
CA SER A 75 9.42 -9.04 4.02
C SER A 75 10.42 -8.44 5.01
N GLY A 76 10.24 -7.17 5.39
CA GLY A 76 11.03 -6.52 6.44
C GLY A 76 10.92 -7.25 7.78
N THR A 77 9.72 -7.69 8.15
CA THR A 77 9.47 -8.44 9.39
C THR A 77 10.10 -9.83 9.36
N ILE A 78 10.00 -10.55 8.24
CA ILE A 78 10.65 -11.86 8.07
C ILE A 78 12.16 -11.73 8.29
N LEU A 79 12.80 -10.79 7.59
CA LEU A 79 14.25 -10.62 7.66
C LEU A 79 14.71 -10.15 9.05
N ALA A 80 14.01 -9.18 9.65
CA ALA A 80 14.34 -8.72 10.99
C ALA A 80 14.16 -9.81 12.04
N THR A 81 13.09 -10.61 11.96
CA THR A 81 12.85 -11.72 12.89
C THR A 81 13.92 -12.79 12.76
N ALA A 82 14.23 -13.21 11.53
CA ALA A 82 15.25 -14.19 11.27
C ALA A 82 16.63 -13.76 11.78
N PHE A 83 17.06 -12.52 11.49
CA PHE A 83 18.35 -12.01 11.95
C PHE A 83 18.40 -11.69 13.44
N SER A 84 17.28 -11.27 14.04
CA SER A 84 17.19 -11.03 15.48
C SER A 84 17.46 -12.31 16.26
N ILE A 85 16.79 -13.40 15.85
CA ILE A 85 16.92 -14.71 16.52
C ILE A 85 18.28 -15.33 16.22
N SER A 86 18.77 -15.24 14.97
CA SER A 86 20.06 -15.85 14.61
C SER A 86 21.26 -15.16 15.23
N SER A 87 21.17 -13.84 15.46
CA SER A 87 22.28 -13.00 15.93
C SER A 87 22.13 -12.58 17.40
N GLY A 88 21.06 -13.02 18.08
CA GLY A 88 20.77 -12.66 19.47
C GLY A 88 20.48 -11.16 19.68
N MET A 89 20.05 -10.44 18.64
CA MET A 89 19.72 -9.01 18.77
C MET A 89 18.41 -8.83 19.54
N LYS A 90 18.31 -7.70 20.26
CA LYS A 90 17.04 -7.33 20.89
C LYS A 90 15.98 -7.03 19.81
N PRO A 91 14.73 -7.52 19.95
CA PRO A 91 13.64 -7.30 19.00
C PRO A 91 13.48 -5.84 18.52
N ALA A 92 13.47 -4.88 19.46
CA ALA A 92 13.33 -3.46 19.13
C ALA A 92 14.49 -2.92 18.26
N ALA A 93 15.72 -3.41 18.50
CA ALA A 93 16.88 -3.02 17.70
C ALA A 93 16.82 -3.64 16.29
N ALA A 94 16.31 -4.87 16.16
CA ALA A 94 16.15 -5.52 14.86
C ALA A 94 15.10 -4.81 13.99
N VAL A 95 14.01 -4.31 14.58
CA VAL A 95 13.00 -3.51 13.86
C VAL A 95 13.64 -2.26 13.25
N ALA A 96 14.35 -1.47 14.07
CA ALA A 96 14.94 -0.22 13.61
C ALA A 96 16.13 -0.41 12.65
N ALA A 97 17.00 -1.38 12.94
CA ALA A 97 18.24 -1.57 12.18
C ALA A 97 18.05 -2.40 10.90
N ILE A 98 17.03 -3.26 10.83
CA ILE A 98 16.86 -4.22 9.74
C ILE A 98 15.48 -4.06 9.09
N ALA A 99 14.39 -4.15 9.85
CA ALA A 99 13.05 -4.24 9.27
C ALA A 99 12.70 -3.01 8.43
N VAL A 100 12.87 -1.81 8.99
CA VAL A 100 12.49 -0.55 8.32
C VAL A 100 13.36 -0.26 7.09
N PRO A 101 14.71 -0.33 7.14
CA PRO A 101 15.54 -0.14 5.96
C PRO A 101 15.25 -1.16 4.85
N VAL A 102 15.10 -2.44 5.19
CA VAL A 102 14.81 -3.51 4.22
C VAL A 102 13.44 -3.30 3.59
N ALA A 103 12.41 -3.02 4.38
CA ALA A 103 11.05 -2.74 3.88
C ALA A 103 11.03 -1.57 2.88
N SER A 104 11.92 -0.59 3.08
CA SER A 104 12.05 0.57 2.20
C SER A 104 12.74 0.22 0.88
N ILE A 105 13.81 -0.60 0.90
CA ILE A 105 14.49 -1.07 -0.32
C ILE A 105 13.54 -1.95 -1.16
N MET A 106 12.71 -2.75 -0.48
CA MET A 106 11.71 -3.61 -1.10
C MET A 106 10.61 -2.85 -1.88
N ILE A 107 10.50 -1.52 -1.72
CA ILE A 107 9.65 -0.70 -2.60
C ILE A 107 10.10 -0.83 -4.06
N GLN A 108 11.41 -0.88 -4.32
CA GLN A 108 11.93 -0.93 -5.68
C GLN A 108 11.56 -2.26 -6.34
N THR A 109 11.66 -3.37 -5.62
CA THR A 109 11.26 -4.68 -6.15
C THR A 109 9.75 -4.77 -6.35
N ASP A 110 8.94 -4.06 -5.54
CA ASP A 110 7.49 -3.91 -5.77
C ASP A 110 7.19 -3.21 -7.09
N ILE A 111 7.84 -2.06 -7.33
CA ILE A 111 7.64 -1.28 -8.54
C ILE A 111 8.06 -2.11 -9.75
N LEU A 112 9.18 -2.85 -9.66
CA LEU A 112 9.61 -3.75 -10.72
C LEU A 112 8.58 -4.85 -11.01
N ALA A 113 7.98 -5.44 -9.97
CA ALA A 113 6.94 -6.46 -10.10
C ALA A 113 5.72 -5.91 -10.86
N ARG A 114 5.29 -4.69 -10.50
CA ARG A 114 4.19 -3.98 -11.17
C ARG A 114 4.50 -3.75 -12.64
N PHE A 115 5.69 -3.24 -12.96
CA PHE A 115 6.11 -3.05 -14.34
C PHE A 115 6.18 -4.36 -15.11
N ALA A 116 6.76 -5.41 -14.54
CA ALA A 116 6.81 -6.73 -15.18
C ALA A 116 5.40 -7.30 -15.40
N ASN A 117 4.47 -7.04 -14.49
CA ASN A 117 3.09 -7.50 -14.63
C ASN A 117 2.33 -6.80 -15.77
N THR A 118 2.71 -5.58 -16.15
CA THR A 118 2.10 -4.91 -17.32
C THR A 118 2.30 -5.70 -18.62
N PHE A 119 3.41 -6.43 -18.77
CA PHE A 119 3.62 -7.29 -19.93
C PHE A 119 2.55 -8.39 -20.04
N PHE A 120 2.16 -8.96 -18.90
CA PHE A 120 1.11 -9.98 -18.84
C PHE A 120 -0.27 -9.37 -19.09
N ALA A 121 -0.53 -8.14 -18.64
CA ALA A 121 -1.76 -7.43 -18.93
C ALA A 121 -1.97 -7.22 -20.45
N HIS A 122 -0.96 -6.70 -21.17
CA HIS A 122 -1.06 -6.54 -22.64
C HIS A 122 -1.25 -7.88 -23.38
N LYS A 123 -0.72 -8.98 -22.82
CA LYS A 123 -0.95 -10.33 -23.37
C LYS A 123 -2.38 -10.82 -23.13
N ILE A 124 -2.97 -10.47 -21.99
CA ILE A 124 -4.38 -10.77 -21.70
C ILE A 124 -5.27 -10.00 -22.66
N ASP A 125 -5.02 -8.70 -22.90
CA ASP A 125 -5.81 -7.89 -23.84
C ASP A 125 -5.87 -8.53 -25.23
N LYS A 126 -4.72 -8.97 -25.75
CA LYS A 126 -4.67 -9.70 -27.03
C LYS A 126 -5.47 -11.01 -27.02
N MET A 127 -5.48 -11.73 -25.90
CA MET A 127 -6.22 -13.00 -25.76
C MET A 127 -7.73 -12.77 -25.61
N VAL A 128 -8.14 -11.59 -25.12
CA VAL A 128 -9.54 -11.14 -25.08
C VAL A 128 -10.04 -10.89 -26.50
N ASP A 129 -9.26 -10.20 -27.33
CA ASP A 129 -9.61 -9.97 -28.75
C ASP A 129 -9.78 -11.28 -29.54
N GLU A 130 -8.98 -12.29 -29.19
CA GLU A 130 -9.03 -13.63 -29.79
C GLU A 130 -10.09 -14.56 -29.14
N TYR A 131 -10.88 -14.06 -28.18
CA TYR A 131 -11.84 -14.84 -27.38
C TYR A 131 -11.27 -16.14 -26.76
N ASN A 132 -9.97 -16.13 -26.44
CA ASN A 132 -9.26 -17.30 -25.93
C ASN A 132 -9.24 -17.32 -24.39
N TYR A 133 -10.33 -17.80 -23.80
CA TYR A 133 -10.51 -17.88 -22.34
C TYR A 133 -9.40 -18.66 -21.63
N LYS A 134 -8.91 -19.76 -22.21
CA LYS A 134 -7.80 -20.54 -21.63
C LYS A 134 -6.48 -19.78 -21.65
N GLY A 135 -6.28 -18.91 -22.63
CA GLY A 135 -5.14 -18.00 -22.70
C GLY A 135 -5.19 -16.98 -21.56
N ILE A 136 -6.35 -16.36 -21.36
CA ILE A 136 -6.59 -15.37 -20.30
C ILE A 136 -6.28 -15.96 -18.93
N GLU A 137 -6.82 -17.13 -18.59
CA GLU A 137 -6.57 -17.78 -17.29
C GLU A 137 -5.08 -18.06 -17.06
N ARG A 138 -4.38 -18.56 -18.08
CA ARG A 138 -2.94 -18.86 -17.99
C ARG A 138 -2.10 -17.62 -17.77
N TYR A 139 -2.36 -16.54 -18.51
CA TYR A 139 -1.61 -15.29 -18.36
C TYR A 139 -1.96 -14.57 -17.06
N PHE A 140 -3.20 -14.68 -16.59
CA PHE A 140 -3.60 -14.19 -15.27
C PHE A 140 -2.83 -14.90 -14.15
N LEU A 141 -2.77 -16.24 -14.18
CA LEU A 141 -1.98 -17.03 -13.22
C LEU A 141 -0.48 -16.78 -13.38
N ALA A 142 0.01 -16.60 -14.61
CA ALA A 142 1.41 -16.26 -14.84
C ALA A 142 1.77 -14.88 -14.30
N GLY A 143 0.82 -13.94 -14.27
CA GLY A 143 0.99 -12.62 -13.64
C GLY A 143 1.25 -12.67 -12.13
N ALA A 144 0.89 -13.76 -11.45
CA ALA A 144 1.25 -14.00 -10.05
C ALA A 144 2.77 -14.23 -9.87
N LEU A 145 3.48 -14.71 -10.90
CA LEU A 145 4.91 -15.02 -10.80
C LEU A 145 5.78 -13.77 -10.57
N PRO A 146 5.65 -12.67 -11.34
CA PRO A 146 6.35 -11.42 -11.05
C PRO A 146 6.18 -10.94 -9.60
N TRP A 147 4.97 -11.02 -9.07
CA TRP A 147 4.69 -10.64 -7.68
C TRP A 147 5.43 -11.52 -6.69
N ALA A 148 5.26 -12.85 -6.77
CA ALA A 148 5.94 -13.78 -5.86
C ALA A 148 7.47 -13.65 -5.94
N LEU A 149 8.03 -13.60 -7.15
CA LEU A 149 9.47 -13.50 -7.37
C LEU A 149 10.07 -12.20 -6.82
N SER A 150 9.32 -11.09 -6.86
CA SER A 150 9.77 -9.81 -6.33
C SER A 150 10.08 -9.83 -4.83
N ARG A 151 9.48 -10.77 -4.08
CA ARG A 151 9.70 -10.98 -2.64
C ARG A 151 10.60 -12.18 -2.36
N MET A 152 10.38 -13.28 -3.08
CA MET A 152 11.18 -14.50 -2.92
C MET A 152 12.66 -14.26 -3.18
N ILE A 153 13.00 -13.57 -4.29
CA ILE A 153 14.40 -13.39 -4.67
C ILE A 153 15.14 -12.55 -3.61
N PRO A 154 14.67 -11.35 -3.22
CA PRO A 154 15.41 -10.56 -2.24
C PRO A 154 15.45 -11.18 -0.85
N VAL A 155 14.34 -11.76 -0.38
CA VAL A 155 14.29 -12.41 0.95
C VAL A 155 15.19 -13.64 0.98
N GLY A 156 15.12 -14.49 -0.05
CA GLY A 156 15.95 -15.68 -0.16
C GLY A 156 17.44 -15.35 -0.23
N LEU A 157 17.82 -14.36 -1.04
CA LEU A 157 19.21 -13.89 -1.12
C LEU A 157 19.67 -13.29 0.23
N ALA A 158 18.85 -12.47 0.87
CA ALA A 158 19.19 -11.89 2.16
C ALA A 158 19.40 -12.97 3.23
N LEU A 159 18.52 -13.97 3.32
CA LEU A 159 18.64 -15.07 4.29
C LEU A 159 19.81 -16.01 3.98
N ALA A 160 20.10 -16.27 2.70
CA ALA A 160 21.18 -17.19 2.28
C ALA A 160 22.58 -16.58 2.45
N PHE A 161 22.76 -15.31 2.09
CA PHE A 161 24.06 -14.65 2.13
C PHE A 161 24.29 -13.82 3.42
N GLY A 162 23.27 -13.69 4.26
CA GLY A 162 23.33 -13.03 5.56
C GLY A 162 23.35 -11.50 5.50
N GLY A 163 23.39 -10.86 6.67
CA GLY A 163 23.29 -9.39 6.80
C GLY A 163 24.41 -8.61 6.08
N GLY A 164 25.60 -9.21 5.89
CA GLY A 164 26.70 -8.59 5.13
C GLY A 164 26.38 -8.43 3.64
N PHE A 165 25.61 -9.35 3.06
CA PHE A 165 25.15 -9.24 1.68
C PHE A 165 24.06 -8.18 1.53
N VAL A 166 23.14 -8.06 2.49
CA VAL A 166 22.13 -7.00 2.49
C VAL A 166 22.80 -5.61 2.54
N ALA A 167 23.83 -5.44 3.38
CA ALA A 167 24.59 -4.20 3.47
C ALA A 167 25.39 -3.89 2.19
N ASN A 168 25.99 -4.91 1.56
CA ASN A 168 26.69 -4.75 0.29
C ASN A 168 25.73 -4.49 -0.87
N LEU A 169 24.58 -5.16 -0.92
CA LEU A 169 23.56 -4.94 -1.93
C LEU A 169 22.98 -3.54 -1.82
N ALA A 170 22.66 -3.08 -0.61
CA ALA A 170 22.25 -1.70 -0.35
C ALA A 170 23.33 -0.69 -0.79
N ARG A 171 24.62 -0.98 -0.59
CA ARG A 171 25.72 -0.13 -1.06
C ARG A 171 25.82 -0.11 -2.58
N VAL A 172 25.72 -1.26 -3.25
CA VAL A 172 25.77 -1.38 -4.71
C VAL A 172 24.57 -0.70 -5.38
N LEU A 173 23.37 -0.86 -4.81
CA LEU A 173 22.16 -0.19 -5.27
C LEU A 173 22.26 1.34 -5.17
N ASN A 174 22.86 1.84 -4.08
CA ASN A 174 23.05 3.28 -3.86
C ASN A 174 24.24 3.89 -4.62
N THR A 175 25.19 3.08 -5.12
CA THR A 175 26.40 3.58 -5.78
C THR A 175 26.40 3.28 -7.27
N SER A 176 26.43 1.99 -7.64
CA SER A 176 26.61 1.56 -9.03
C SER A 176 25.29 1.51 -9.81
N TRP A 177 24.18 1.22 -9.13
CA TRP A 177 22.86 1.03 -9.76
C TRP A 177 21.87 2.15 -9.43
N LYS A 178 22.37 3.30 -8.96
CA LYS A 178 21.56 4.44 -8.56
C LYS A 178 20.63 4.91 -9.69
N TRP A 179 21.09 4.90 -10.94
CA TRP A 179 20.28 5.29 -12.10
C TRP A 179 19.02 4.41 -12.27
N LEU A 180 19.11 3.10 -11.98
CA LEU A 180 17.99 2.17 -12.08
C LEU A 180 17.02 2.37 -10.91
N GLY A 181 17.57 2.52 -9.70
CA GLY A 181 16.76 2.80 -8.51
C GLY A 181 16.01 4.13 -8.62
N ASP A 182 16.69 5.19 -9.04
CA ASP A 182 16.10 6.51 -9.27
C ASP A 182 15.04 6.46 -10.39
N GLY A 183 15.37 5.81 -11.53
CA GLY A 183 14.42 5.67 -12.65
C GLY A 183 13.17 4.89 -12.27
N LEU A 184 13.32 3.79 -11.52
CA LEU A 184 12.20 3.00 -11.03
C LEU A 184 11.38 3.75 -9.98
N ALA A 185 12.03 4.50 -9.09
CA ALA A 185 11.37 5.34 -8.11
C ALA A 185 10.56 6.47 -8.76
N THR A 186 11.12 7.15 -9.76
CA THR A 186 10.39 8.18 -10.54
C THR A 186 9.19 7.57 -11.26
N ALA A 187 9.38 6.42 -11.91
CA ALA A 187 8.30 5.75 -12.63
C ALA A 187 7.18 5.27 -11.67
N GLY A 188 7.56 4.75 -10.50
CA GLY A 188 6.61 4.38 -9.43
C GLY A 188 5.90 5.57 -8.80
N ALA A 189 6.53 6.75 -8.73
CA ALA A 189 5.92 7.97 -8.21
C ALA A 189 4.80 8.53 -9.11
N VAL A 190 4.82 8.20 -10.40
CA VAL A 190 3.77 8.62 -11.35
C VAL A 190 2.52 7.74 -11.25
N LEU A 191 2.66 6.47 -10.86
CA LEU A 191 1.53 5.53 -10.74
C LEU A 191 0.35 6.08 -9.91
N PRO A 192 0.52 6.60 -8.68
CA PRO A 192 -0.58 7.20 -7.92
C PRO A 192 -1.32 8.30 -8.66
N ALA A 193 -0.61 9.17 -9.39
CA ALA A 193 -1.23 10.27 -10.13
C ALA A 193 -2.15 9.73 -11.24
N VAL A 194 -1.72 8.69 -11.95
CA VAL A 194 -2.53 7.99 -12.96
C VAL A 194 -3.75 7.34 -12.32
N GLY A 195 -3.57 6.65 -11.18
CA GLY A 195 -4.67 6.02 -10.46
C GLY A 195 -5.74 7.03 -10.00
N PHE A 196 -5.32 8.17 -9.46
CA PHE A 196 -6.26 9.24 -9.10
C PHE A 196 -6.93 9.87 -10.32
N ALA A 197 -6.22 10.02 -11.45
CA ALA A 197 -6.82 10.53 -12.69
C ALA A 197 -7.93 9.60 -13.21
N ILE A 198 -7.70 8.28 -13.19
CA ILE A 198 -8.72 7.28 -13.57
C ILE A 198 -9.92 7.35 -12.63
N LEU A 199 -9.72 7.41 -11.31
CA LEU A 199 -10.82 7.53 -10.35
C LEU A 199 -11.64 8.81 -10.54
N LEU A 200 -10.98 9.95 -10.78
CA LEU A 200 -11.66 11.23 -11.02
C LEU A 200 -12.38 11.28 -12.37
N HIS A 201 -11.97 10.47 -13.34
CA HIS A 201 -12.68 10.30 -14.61
C HIS A 201 -14.03 9.59 -14.42
N TYR A 202 -14.07 8.55 -13.59
CA TYR A 202 -15.31 7.82 -13.28
C TYR A 202 -16.23 8.52 -12.26
N LEU A 203 -15.68 9.39 -11.41
CA LEU A 203 -16.49 10.15 -10.45
C LEU A 203 -17.15 11.37 -11.12
N PRO A 204 -18.39 11.75 -10.73
CA PRO A 204 -19.08 12.94 -11.22
C PRO A 204 -18.49 14.23 -10.61
N VAL A 205 -17.19 14.44 -10.76
CA VAL A 205 -16.42 15.55 -10.18
C VAL A 205 -16.99 16.90 -10.60
N LYS A 206 -17.50 17.00 -11.84
CA LYS A 206 -18.13 18.23 -12.35
C LYS A 206 -19.33 18.68 -11.52
N LYS A 207 -20.10 17.75 -10.94
CA LYS A 207 -21.28 18.06 -10.10
C LYS A 207 -20.90 18.45 -8.67
N HIS A 208 -19.79 17.93 -8.15
CA HIS A 208 -19.37 18.08 -6.75
C HIS A 208 -17.96 18.66 -6.60
N PHE A 209 -17.55 19.55 -7.50
CA PHE A 209 -16.19 20.10 -7.56
C PHE A 209 -15.78 20.83 -6.27
N ALA A 210 -16.72 21.51 -5.61
CA ALA A 210 -16.48 22.20 -4.34
C ALA A 210 -16.04 21.25 -3.22
N TYR A 211 -16.62 20.04 -3.15
CA TYR A 211 -16.24 19.03 -2.16
C TYR A 211 -14.85 18.46 -2.44
N LEU A 212 -14.48 18.32 -3.72
CA LEU A 212 -13.13 17.91 -4.10
C LEU A 212 -12.08 18.93 -3.68
N ILE A 213 -12.29 20.22 -3.97
CA ILE A 213 -11.37 21.29 -3.55
C ILE A 213 -11.29 21.34 -2.03
N LEU A 214 -12.42 21.32 -1.33
CA LEU A 214 -12.44 21.38 0.13
C LEU A 214 -11.68 20.21 0.74
N GLY A 215 -11.93 18.98 0.29
CA GLY A 215 -11.21 17.79 0.75
C GLY A 215 -9.71 17.87 0.49
N PHE A 216 -9.33 18.36 -0.70
CA PHE A 216 -7.92 18.59 -1.06
C PHE A 216 -7.25 19.63 -0.16
N THR A 217 -7.86 20.82 0.01
CA THR A 217 -7.29 21.91 0.81
C THR A 217 -7.15 21.51 2.28
N VAL A 218 -8.18 20.89 2.86
CA VAL A 218 -8.14 20.40 4.25
C VAL A 218 -7.04 19.36 4.41
N THR A 219 -6.99 18.36 3.53
CA THR A 219 -5.98 17.31 3.56
C THR A 219 -4.56 17.87 3.40
N MET A 220 -4.34 18.79 2.46
CA MET A 220 -3.04 19.42 2.22
C MET A 220 -2.57 20.22 3.43
N LEU A 221 -3.46 21.02 4.03
CA LEU A 221 -3.14 21.84 5.20
C LEU A 221 -2.72 20.95 6.37
N PHE A 222 -3.54 19.97 6.72
CA PHE A 222 -3.20 19.05 7.80
C PHE A 222 -1.95 18.24 7.45
N SER A 223 -1.79 17.75 6.23
CA SER A 223 -0.61 16.97 5.84
C SER A 223 0.68 17.78 6.00
N THR A 224 0.64 19.07 5.70
CA THR A 224 1.77 19.98 5.90
C THR A 224 2.06 20.20 7.38
N VAL A 225 1.02 20.41 8.20
CA VAL A 225 1.17 20.60 9.65
C VAL A 225 1.72 19.34 10.33
N PHE A 226 1.09 18.19 10.11
CA PHE A 226 1.53 16.91 10.67
C PHE A 226 2.91 16.51 10.13
N GLY A 227 3.18 16.74 8.85
CA GLY A 227 4.50 16.51 8.25
C GLY A 227 5.60 17.36 8.89
N ASN A 228 5.35 18.65 9.11
CA ASN A 228 6.29 19.55 9.78
C ASN A 228 6.50 19.17 11.25
N ILE A 229 5.47 18.71 11.95
CA ILE A 229 5.59 18.21 13.33
C ILE A 229 6.41 16.91 13.36
N GLN A 230 6.23 16.02 12.39
CA GLN A 230 7.05 14.82 12.26
C GLN A 230 8.51 15.15 11.99
N THR A 231 8.81 16.02 11.04
CA THR A 231 10.20 16.41 10.73
C THR A 231 10.85 17.08 11.93
N LEU A 232 10.15 17.97 12.62
CA LEU A 232 10.62 18.59 13.85
C LEU A 232 10.88 17.57 14.96
N GLY A 233 9.97 16.60 15.13
CA GLY A 233 10.12 15.51 16.09
C GLY A 233 11.31 14.60 15.79
N THR A 234 11.54 14.27 14.52
CA THR A 234 12.71 13.49 14.10
C THR A 234 14.02 14.25 14.29
N ALA A 235 14.04 15.56 14.01
CA ALA A 235 15.20 16.40 14.25
C ALA A 235 15.52 16.50 15.76
N MET A 236 14.49 16.67 16.59
CA MET A 236 14.61 16.67 18.05
C MET A 236 15.12 15.33 18.61
N ALA A 237 14.65 14.19 18.06
CA ALA A 237 15.12 12.86 18.43
C ALA A 237 16.59 12.62 18.04
N GLY A 238 17.06 13.22 16.94
CA GLY A 238 18.46 13.19 16.53
C GLY A 238 19.40 13.96 17.45
N VAL A 239 18.92 15.03 18.08
CA VAL A 239 19.70 15.88 19.01
C VAL A 239 19.61 15.38 20.46
N ALA A 240 18.44 14.94 20.90
CA ALA A 240 18.20 14.47 22.26
C ALA A 240 17.90 12.97 22.28
N LYS A 241 18.87 12.14 22.70
CA LYS A 241 18.71 10.68 22.84
C LYS A 241 17.57 10.25 23.80
N THR A 242 17.10 11.16 24.65
CA THR A 242 15.98 10.94 25.59
C THR A 242 14.61 11.17 24.93
N PHE A 243 14.55 11.85 23.78
CA PHE A 243 13.30 12.14 23.09
C PHE A 243 12.87 10.92 22.26
N THR A 244 11.99 10.10 22.84
CA THR A 244 11.52 8.82 22.28
C THR A 244 10.12 8.90 21.66
N THR A 245 9.53 10.09 21.62
CA THR A 245 8.16 10.28 21.11
C THR A 245 8.13 10.15 19.58
N SER A 246 7.45 9.11 19.08
CA SER A 246 7.12 9.00 17.66
C SER A 246 5.90 9.84 17.33
N PHE A 247 6.06 10.78 16.42
CA PHE A 247 4.93 11.49 15.82
C PHE A 247 4.42 10.67 14.64
N ASN A 248 3.18 10.22 14.74
CA ASN A 248 2.51 9.57 13.62
C ASN A 248 2.13 10.59 12.56
N GLY A 249 2.14 10.12 11.31
CA GLY A 249 1.66 10.90 10.19
C GLY A 249 0.17 11.12 10.31
N LEU A 250 -0.35 11.94 9.42
CA LEU A 250 -1.77 12.18 9.35
C LEU A 250 -2.51 10.86 9.05
N SER A 251 -3.44 10.47 9.94
CA SER A 251 -4.25 9.27 9.76
C SER A 251 -5.19 9.40 8.56
N MET A 252 -4.91 8.64 7.50
CA MET A 252 -5.76 8.59 6.30
C MET A 252 -7.19 8.14 6.62
N LEU A 253 -7.36 7.27 7.62
CA LEU A 253 -8.67 6.85 8.10
C LEU A 253 -9.43 8.01 8.75
N ALA A 254 -8.73 8.89 9.48
CA ALA A 254 -9.38 10.07 10.06
C ALA A 254 -9.87 11.05 8.98
N ILE A 255 -9.08 11.30 7.92
CA ILE A 255 -9.55 12.10 6.77
C ILE A 255 -10.75 11.44 6.12
N ALA A 256 -10.67 10.13 5.87
CA ALA A 256 -11.74 9.40 5.22
C ALA A 256 -13.05 9.49 6.02
N LEU A 257 -13.00 9.40 7.35
CA LEU A 257 -14.15 9.57 8.22
C LEU A 257 -14.70 11.01 8.22
N ILE A 258 -13.84 12.02 8.18
CA ILE A 258 -14.25 13.42 8.04
C ILE A 258 -14.96 13.63 6.70
N GLY A 259 -14.37 13.13 5.62
CA GLY A 259 -14.97 13.19 4.28
C GLY A 259 -16.31 12.44 4.20
N PHE A 260 -16.39 11.26 4.82
CA PHE A 260 -17.64 10.49 4.93
C PHE A 260 -18.70 11.25 5.73
N ALA A 261 -18.34 11.90 6.84
CA ALA A 261 -19.26 12.70 7.62
C ALA A 261 -19.84 13.88 6.79
N PHE A 262 -18.99 14.60 6.05
CA PHE A 262 -19.46 15.65 5.14
C PHE A 262 -20.36 15.11 4.03
N ALA A 263 -20.01 13.96 3.43
CA ALA A 263 -20.83 13.31 2.42
C ALA A 263 -22.19 12.87 2.98
N ALA A 264 -22.22 12.29 4.18
CA ALA A 264 -23.45 11.88 4.86
C ALA A 264 -24.36 13.08 5.18
N ILE A 265 -23.80 14.19 5.67
CA ILE A 265 -24.54 15.43 5.93
C ILE A 265 -25.11 16.01 4.62
N ALA A 266 -24.29 16.07 3.56
CA ALA A 266 -24.74 16.57 2.26
C ALA A 266 -25.83 15.68 1.64
N TYR A 267 -25.73 14.37 1.82
CA TYR A 267 -26.73 13.40 1.37
C TYR A 267 -28.06 13.55 2.14
N GLN A 268 -28.00 13.74 3.46
CA GLN A 268 -29.20 14.00 4.27
C GLN A 268 -29.86 15.33 3.90
N GLN A 269 -29.08 16.39 3.65
CA GLN A 269 -29.64 17.69 3.24
C GLN A 269 -30.30 17.64 1.85
N SER A 270 -29.69 16.93 0.90
CA SER A 270 -30.26 16.78 -0.45
C SER A 270 -31.55 15.95 -0.44
N THR A 271 -31.61 14.86 0.33
CA THR A 271 -32.84 14.07 0.51
C THR A 271 -33.93 14.81 1.31
N SER A 272 -33.56 15.61 2.31
CA SER A 272 -34.51 16.43 3.09
C SER A 272 -35.12 17.57 2.26
N THR A 273 -34.34 18.16 1.37
CA THR A 273 -34.81 19.22 0.47
C THR A 273 -35.80 18.67 -0.57
N SER A 274 -35.61 17.43 -1.04
CA SER A 274 -36.59 16.73 -1.88
C SER A 274 -37.88 16.31 -1.16
N GLY A 275 -37.88 16.23 0.18
CA GLY A 275 -39.03 15.83 1.00
C GLY A 275 -39.87 16.97 1.59
N SER A 276 -39.44 18.24 1.50
CA SER A 276 -40.15 19.38 2.11
C SER A 276 -40.97 20.25 1.13
N GLY A 277 -41.18 19.77 -0.09
CA GLY A 277 -41.88 20.50 -1.16
C GLY A 277 -43.41 20.27 -1.27
N SER A 278 -44.11 19.81 -0.23
CA SER A 278 -45.58 19.63 -0.32
C SER A 278 -46.34 20.01 0.96
N SER A 279 -46.43 21.30 1.27
CA SER A 279 -47.58 21.85 2.00
C SER A 279 -47.56 23.40 1.98
N GLY A 280 -48.42 24.01 1.16
CA GLY A 280 -48.66 25.47 1.21
C GLY A 280 -49.24 26.11 -0.06
N SER A 281 -50.55 25.95 -0.25
CA SER A 281 -51.51 26.70 -1.09
C SER A 281 -51.06 27.76 -2.12
N GLY A 282 -51.56 27.64 -3.37
CA GLY A 282 -52.06 28.80 -4.13
C GLY A 282 -51.61 28.98 -5.58
N THR A 283 -52.37 28.39 -6.51
CA THR A 283 -52.76 28.95 -7.84
C THR A 283 -51.76 29.02 -9.02
N SER A 284 -52.21 28.41 -10.13
CA SER A 284 -51.98 28.71 -11.56
C SER A 284 -50.64 28.40 -12.28
N ASP A 285 -50.77 27.46 -13.23
CA ASP A 285 -50.11 27.37 -14.56
C ASP A 285 -48.58 27.30 -14.69
N LYS A 286 -48.08 26.08 -14.97
CA LYS A 286 -47.44 25.71 -16.26
C LYS A 286 -46.85 24.28 -16.20
N LYS A 287 -47.25 23.42 -17.14
CA LYS A 287 -46.47 22.26 -17.63
C LYS A 287 -45.23 22.78 -18.40
N PRO A 288 -44.19 22.00 -18.74
CA PRO A 288 -44.00 20.55 -18.55
C PRO A 288 -42.58 20.12 -18.10
N ALA A 289 -42.44 18.91 -17.56
CA ALA A 289 -41.25 18.07 -17.73
C ALA A 289 -41.58 16.66 -17.19
N ALA A 290 -42.01 15.79 -18.09
CA ALA A 290 -41.64 14.38 -17.95
C ALA A 290 -40.15 14.28 -18.32
N ASP A 291 -39.48 13.25 -17.81
CA ASP A 291 -38.09 12.87 -18.06
C ASP A 291 -37.09 13.40 -17.03
N GLU A 292 -36.80 12.55 -16.04
CA GLU A 292 -35.44 12.06 -15.76
C GLU A 292 -35.60 10.81 -14.88
N LYS A 293 -36.02 9.71 -15.53
CA LYS A 293 -35.63 8.39 -15.07
C LYS A 293 -34.12 8.33 -15.16
N GLY A 294 -33.48 7.83 -14.11
CA GLY A 294 -32.04 7.53 -14.09
C GLY A 294 -31.71 6.42 -15.08
N GLU A 295 -31.65 6.79 -16.36
CA GLU A 295 -31.03 5.99 -17.39
C GLU A 295 -29.55 6.29 -17.33
N ILE A 296 -28.80 5.28 -16.94
CA ILE A 296 -27.35 5.25 -17.12
C ILE A 296 -27.19 5.11 -18.63
N GLU A 297 -27.04 6.25 -19.31
CA GLU A 297 -26.51 6.23 -20.68
C GLU A 297 -25.04 5.80 -20.57
N ASP A 298 -24.84 4.50 -20.82
CA ASP A 298 -23.62 3.94 -21.39
C ASP A 298 -23.35 4.66 -22.73
N ASP A 299 -22.80 5.87 -22.66
CA ASP A 299 -22.25 6.53 -23.82
C ASP A 299 -20.75 6.31 -23.85
N GLU A 300 -20.40 5.35 -24.72
CA GLU A 300 -19.08 5.08 -25.25
C GLU A 300 -18.33 6.38 -25.62
N LEU A 301 -17.07 6.47 -25.19
CA LEU A 301 -15.85 6.67 -26.00
C LEU A 301 -14.62 6.90 -25.11
#